data_AF-W4E0V3-F1
#
_entry.id   AF-W4E0V3-F1
#
_cell.length_a   1.000
_cell.length_b   1.000
_cell.length_c   1.000
_cell.angle_alpha   90.00
_cell.angle_beta   90.00
_cell.angle_gamma   90.00
#
_symmetry.space_group_name_H-M   'P 1'
#
loop_
_entity.id
_entity.type
_entity.pdbx_description
1 polymer ?
#
loop_
_entity_poly.entity_id
_entity_poly.type
_entity_poly.pdbx_seq_one_letter_code
_entity_poly.pdbx_strand_id
1 'polypeptide(L)'
;MSQEEARLNEYGMQTHNTRDLIVREDIMGKAKDLAVLISTSEEVRHFQQAEQKILNHERVQGLIATIKKKQKEIVAFESFKNQAMVAKIEREIEELQDEIDSIPVVNEFQQSQSDINYLLQMVISVIRDTVSDKINVEAGTEAPPSTCGD
;
A
#
# COMPACT_ATOMS: atom_id res chain seq x y z
N MET A 1 -8.09 16.03 -33.39
CA MET A 1 -7.16 16.85 -32.59
C MET A 1 -8.00 17.87 -31.84
N SER A 2 -8.57 17.48 -30.71
CA SER A 2 -9.31 18.39 -29.83
C SER A 2 -8.29 19.15 -28.99
N GLN A 3 -8.19 20.46 -29.23
CA GLN A 3 -7.43 21.36 -28.38
C GLN A 3 -8.17 21.46 -27.04
N GLU A 4 -7.62 20.85 -26.01
CA GLU A 4 -8.10 20.99 -24.65
C GLU A 4 -7.58 22.33 -24.11
N GLU A 5 -8.47 23.30 -23.95
CA GLU A 5 -8.13 24.61 -23.40
C GLU A 5 -7.52 24.42 -22.00
N ALA A 6 -6.24 24.74 -21.86
CA ALA A 6 -5.53 24.67 -20.59
C ALA A 6 -6.21 25.63 -19.59
N ARG A 7 -6.97 25.08 -18.63
CA ARG A 7 -7.54 25.84 -17.52
C ARG A 7 -6.38 26.35 -16.67
N LEU A 8 -6.31 27.64 -16.40
CA LEU A 8 -5.28 28.24 -15.53
C LEU A 8 -5.89 28.55 -14.16
N ASN A 9 -5.11 28.36 -13.08
CA ASN A 9 -5.51 28.84 -11.76
C ASN A 9 -5.26 30.35 -11.61
N GLU A 10 -5.63 30.92 -10.47
CA GLU A 10 -5.41 32.34 -10.12
C GLU A 10 -3.93 32.77 -10.18
N TYR A 11 -3.00 31.82 -10.18
CA TYR A 11 -1.55 32.03 -10.28
C TYR A 11 -0.99 31.77 -11.70
N GLY A 12 -1.85 31.53 -12.70
CA GLY A 12 -1.43 31.31 -14.09
C GLY A 12 -0.80 29.94 -14.37
N MET A 13 -0.95 28.97 -13.47
CA MET A 13 -0.51 27.58 -13.68
C MET A 13 -1.61 26.75 -14.32
N GLN A 14 -1.24 25.85 -15.25
CA GLN A 14 -2.18 24.89 -15.84
C GLN A 14 -2.75 23.97 -14.75
N THR A 15 -4.08 23.96 -14.64
CA THR A 15 -4.83 23.08 -13.76
C THR A 15 -5.35 21.91 -14.56
N HIS A 16 -4.95 20.71 -14.16
CA HIS A 16 -5.56 19.47 -14.62
C HIS A 16 -6.51 18.97 -13.53
N ASN A 17 -7.66 18.41 -13.89
CA ASN A 17 -8.44 17.62 -12.94
C ASN A 17 -7.57 16.43 -12.50
N THR A 18 -7.67 15.98 -11.25
CA THR A 18 -6.96 14.76 -10.81
C THR A 18 -7.30 13.55 -11.68
N ARG A 19 -8.49 13.52 -12.29
CA ARG A 19 -8.89 12.51 -13.29
C ARG A 19 -8.29 12.72 -14.69
N ASP A 20 -7.85 13.93 -14.99
CA ASP A 20 -7.22 14.36 -16.24
C ASP A 20 -5.69 14.43 -16.11
N LEU A 21 -5.12 13.94 -15.00
CA LEU A 21 -3.72 13.57 -14.94
C LEU A 21 -3.53 12.47 -15.99
N ILE A 22 -3.16 12.87 -17.21
CA ILE A 22 -2.54 11.99 -18.19
C ILE A 22 -1.21 11.60 -17.56
N VAL A 23 -1.24 10.63 -16.66
CA VAL A 23 -0.02 9.94 -16.23
C VAL A 23 0.50 9.34 -17.51
N ARG A 24 1.58 9.94 -17.99
CA ARG A 24 2.12 9.62 -19.31
C ARG A 24 2.31 8.09 -19.38
N GLU A 25 1.92 7.49 -20.50
CA GLU A 25 1.96 6.02 -20.68
C GLU A 25 3.37 5.46 -20.45
N ASP A 26 4.42 6.26 -20.69
CA ASP A 26 5.80 5.92 -20.38
C ASP A 26 6.06 5.74 -18.87
N ILE A 27 5.52 6.62 -18.01
CA ILE A 27 5.61 6.53 -16.55
C ILE A 27 4.87 5.28 -16.06
N MET A 28 3.65 5.03 -16.57
CA MET A 28 2.88 3.84 -16.22
C MET A 28 3.57 2.55 -16.68
N GLY A 29 4.18 2.57 -17.87
CA GLY A 29 4.99 1.46 -18.38
C GLY A 29 6.17 1.17 -17.46
N LYS A 30 6.95 2.19 -17.08
CA LYS A 30 8.08 2.04 -16.16
C LYS A 30 7.66 1.57 -14.77
N ALA A 31 6.51 2.02 -14.27
CA ALA A 31 5.97 1.55 -12.99
C ALA A 31 5.59 0.06 -13.05
N LYS A 32 5.02 -0.42 -14.17
CA LYS A 32 4.73 -1.84 -14.38
C LYS A 32 6.01 -2.66 -14.48
N ASP A 33 7.01 -2.19 -15.22
CA ASP A 33 8.33 -2.86 -15.31
C ASP A 33 8.96 -3.02 -13.92
N LEU A 34 8.92 -1.95 -13.12
CA LEU A 34 9.40 -1.96 -11.74
C LEU A 34 8.61 -2.93 -10.85
N ALA A 35 7.28 -2.99 -10.99
CA ALA A 35 6.45 -3.94 -10.27
C ALA A 35 6.81 -5.39 -10.62
N VAL A 36 7.10 -5.69 -11.89
CA VAL A 36 7.59 -7.01 -12.33
C VAL A 36 8.93 -7.33 -11.66
N LEU A 37 9.87 -6.39 -11.61
CA LEU A 37 11.14 -6.60 -10.91
C LEU A 37 10.95 -6.82 -9.39
N ILE A 38 10.07 -6.06 -8.75
CA ILE A 38 9.77 -6.26 -7.31
C ILE A 38 9.17 -7.65 -7.08
N SER A 39 8.34 -8.13 -7.99
CA SER A 39 7.72 -9.46 -7.86
C SER A 39 8.71 -10.63 -7.91
N THR A 40 9.92 -10.41 -8.41
CA THR A 40 10.99 -11.43 -8.42
C THR A 40 11.91 -11.37 -7.19
N SER A 41 11.66 -10.43 -6.27
CA SER A 41 12.43 -10.28 -5.03
C SER A 41 12.26 -11.48 -4.07
N GLU A 42 13.23 -11.66 -3.17
CA GLU A 42 13.19 -12.73 -2.19
C GLU A 42 12.05 -12.52 -1.18
N GLU A 43 11.77 -11.26 -0.82
CA GLU A 43 10.68 -10.86 0.07
C GLU A 43 9.32 -11.29 -0.49
N VAL A 44 9.09 -11.06 -1.79
CA VAL A 44 7.86 -11.50 -2.46
C VAL A 44 7.77 -13.02 -2.50
N ARG A 45 8.88 -13.71 -2.77
CA ARG A 45 8.91 -15.18 -2.75
C ARG A 45 8.61 -15.73 -1.36
N HIS A 46 9.18 -15.14 -0.30
CA HIS A 46 8.94 -15.57 1.09
C HIS A 46 7.48 -15.35 1.50
N PHE A 47 6.89 -14.21 1.14
CA PHE A 47 5.47 -13.96 1.34
C PHE A 47 4.60 -15.00 0.65
N GLN A 48 4.84 -15.30 -0.64
CA GLN A 48 4.08 -16.33 -1.36
C GLN A 48 4.19 -17.70 -0.69
N GLN A 49 5.36 -18.06 -0.19
CA GLN A 49 5.54 -19.33 0.54
C GLN A 49 4.77 -19.34 1.86
N ALA A 50 4.85 -18.26 2.65
CA ALA A 50 4.12 -18.13 3.91
C ALA A 50 2.61 -18.16 3.67
N GLU A 51 2.13 -17.46 2.63
CA GLU A 51 0.72 -17.47 2.20
C GLU A 51 0.26 -18.91 1.88
N GLN A 52 1.02 -19.65 1.07
CA GLN A 52 0.70 -21.03 0.74
C GLN A 52 0.66 -21.94 1.98
N LYS A 53 1.59 -21.76 2.92
CA LYS A 53 1.55 -22.51 4.18
C LYS A 53 0.30 -22.19 5.00
N ILE A 54 -0.09 -20.91 5.10
CA ILE A 54 -1.32 -20.47 5.80
C ILE A 54 -2.58 -21.05 5.15
N LEU A 55 -2.66 -21.00 3.82
CA LEU A 55 -3.80 -21.54 3.07
C LEU A 55 -4.01 -23.04 3.32
N ASN A 56 -2.92 -23.79 3.46
CA ASN A 56 -2.95 -25.23 3.71
C ASN A 56 -2.98 -25.59 5.21
N HIS A 57 -2.91 -24.62 6.12
CA HIS A 57 -2.87 -24.89 7.55
C HIS A 57 -4.28 -25.07 8.12
N GLU A 58 -4.69 -26.33 8.34
CA GLU A 58 -6.06 -26.69 8.76
C GLU A 58 -6.56 -25.93 9.99
N ARG A 59 -5.76 -25.85 11.07
CA ARG A 59 -6.16 -25.14 12.30
C ARG A 59 -6.43 -23.65 12.04
N VAL A 60 -5.53 -22.96 11.32
CA VAL A 60 -5.68 -21.54 10.97
C VAL A 60 -6.96 -21.34 10.16
N GLN A 61 -7.18 -22.17 9.12
CA GLN A 61 -8.40 -22.09 8.30
C GLN A 61 -9.67 -22.36 9.12
N GLY A 62 -9.63 -23.30 10.06
CA GLY A 62 -10.72 -23.59 10.99
C GLY A 62 -11.04 -22.39 11.90
N LEU A 63 -10.02 -21.77 12.50
CA LEU A 63 -10.18 -20.58 13.34
C LEU A 63 -10.74 -19.40 12.54
N ILE A 64 -10.21 -19.15 11.32
CA ILE A 64 -10.71 -18.11 10.41
C ILE A 64 -12.18 -18.35 10.07
N ALA A 65 -12.58 -19.59 9.79
CA ALA A 65 -13.97 -19.93 9.50
C ALA A 65 -14.89 -19.64 10.70
N THR A 66 -14.44 -19.98 11.91
CA THR A 66 -15.17 -19.66 13.15
C THR A 66 -15.29 -18.16 13.37
N ILE A 67 -14.21 -17.39 13.20
CA ILE A 67 -14.23 -15.93 13.30
C ILE A 67 -15.23 -15.34 12.30
N LYS A 68 -15.21 -15.77 11.03
CA LYS A 68 -16.16 -15.31 10.01
C LYS A 68 -17.61 -15.61 10.37
N LYS A 69 -17.88 -16.75 11.02
CA LYS A 69 -19.22 -17.06 11.53
C LYS A 69 -19.63 -16.10 12.65
N LYS A 70 -18.74 -15.86 13.61
CA LYS A 70 -18.97 -14.90 14.71
C LYS A 70 -19.19 -13.47 14.21
N GLN A 71 -18.43 -13.02 13.22
CA GLN A 71 -18.63 -11.71 12.58
C GLN A 71 -20.03 -11.58 11.95
N LYS A 72 -20.55 -12.65 11.34
CA LYS A 72 -21.94 -12.66 10.85
C LYS A 72 -22.96 -12.61 11.99
N GLU A 73 -22.68 -13.28 13.10
CA GLU A 73 -23.52 -13.21 14.30
C GLU A 73 -23.54 -11.79 14.88
N ILE A 74 -22.40 -11.08 14.91
CA ILE A 74 -22.33 -9.66 15.28
C ILE A 74 -23.30 -8.84 14.42
N VAL A 75 -23.17 -8.90 13.10
CA VAL A 75 -24.05 -8.16 12.17
C VAL A 75 -25.54 -8.48 12.42
N ALA A 76 -25.87 -9.73 12.74
CA ALA A 76 -27.22 -10.12 13.09
C ALA A 76 -27.69 -9.51 14.43
N PHE A 77 -26.87 -9.57 15.48
CA PHE A 77 -27.22 -9.02 16.79
C PHE A 77 -27.22 -7.49 16.84
N GLU A 78 -26.41 -6.82 16.03
CA GLU A 78 -26.49 -5.38 15.80
C GLU A 78 -27.86 -4.99 15.24
N SER A 79 -28.40 -5.76 14.29
CA SER A 79 -29.75 -5.53 13.73
C SER A 79 -30.85 -5.63 14.79
N PHE A 80 -30.66 -6.49 15.80
CA PHE A 80 -31.56 -6.63 16.95
C PHE A 80 -31.27 -5.63 18.08
N LYS A 81 -30.31 -4.72 17.90
CA LYS A 81 -29.84 -3.76 18.92
C LYS A 81 -29.38 -4.43 20.22
N ASN A 82 -28.91 -5.68 20.14
CA ASN A 82 -28.45 -6.44 21.31
C ASN A 82 -26.96 -6.25 21.54
N GLN A 83 -26.60 -5.07 22.05
CA GLN A 83 -25.21 -4.68 22.30
C GLN A 83 -24.47 -5.59 23.30
N ALA A 84 -25.19 -6.14 24.28
CA ALA A 84 -24.60 -7.07 25.24
C ALA A 84 -24.11 -8.36 24.58
N MET A 85 -24.85 -8.87 23.59
CA MET A 85 -24.45 -10.06 22.84
C MET A 85 -23.33 -9.75 21.86
N VAL A 86 -23.37 -8.59 21.19
CA VAL A 86 -22.28 -8.13 20.31
C VAL A 86 -20.95 -8.08 21.08
N ALA A 87 -20.92 -7.39 22.22
CA ALA A 87 -19.72 -7.28 23.07
C ALA A 87 -19.24 -8.63 23.65
N LYS A 88 -20.12 -9.63 23.74
CA LYS A 88 -19.72 -10.99 24.12
C LYS A 88 -19.02 -11.69 22.95
N ILE A 89 -19.59 -11.62 21.76
CA ILE A 89 -19.05 -12.26 20.57
C ILE A 89 -17.73 -11.60 20.14
N GLU A 90 -17.60 -10.28 20.30
CA GLU A 90 -16.33 -9.57 20.07
C GLU A 90 -15.19 -10.11 20.94
N ARG A 91 -15.43 -10.35 22.23
CA ARG A 91 -14.45 -10.99 23.12
C ARG A 91 -14.10 -12.40 22.68
N GLU A 92 -15.08 -13.18 22.25
CA GLU A 92 -14.83 -14.53 21.71
C GLU A 92 -14.04 -14.48 20.39
N ILE A 93 -14.16 -13.42 19.60
CA ILE A 93 -13.33 -13.20 18.40
C ILE A 93 -11.90 -12.84 18.80
N GLU A 94 -11.73 -11.98 19.81
CA GLU A 94 -10.42 -11.58 20.33
C GLU A 94 -9.63 -12.80 20.83
N GLU A 95 -10.28 -13.68 21.62
CA GLU A 95 -9.66 -14.94 22.07
C GLU A 95 -9.22 -15.85 20.89
N LEU A 96 -10.02 -15.91 19.82
CA LEU A 96 -9.67 -16.68 18.61
C LEU A 96 -8.55 -16.01 17.81
N GLN A 97 -8.48 -14.68 17.81
CA GLN A 97 -7.39 -13.92 17.18
C GLN A 97 -6.08 -14.16 17.92
N ASP A 98 -6.08 -14.10 19.25
CA ASP A 98 -4.93 -14.44 20.08
C ASP A 98 -4.46 -15.88 19.82
N GLU A 99 -5.40 -16.82 19.64
CA GLU A 99 -5.07 -18.19 19.28
C GLU A 99 -4.40 -18.26 17.89
N ILE A 100 -4.93 -17.54 16.89
CA ILE A 100 -4.34 -17.46 15.56
C ILE A 100 -2.93 -16.87 15.62
N ASP A 101 -2.74 -15.76 16.32
CA ASP A 101 -1.46 -15.06 16.42
C ASP A 101 -0.41 -15.88 17.18
N SER A 102 -0.83 -16.79 18.07
CA SER A 102 0.09 -17.74 18.71
C SER A 102 0.68 -18.80 17.75
N ILE A 103 0.13 -18.97 16.55
CA ILE A 103 0.57 -19.99 15.59
C ILE A 103 1.84 -19.51 14.87
N PRO A 104 2.96 -20.27 14.89
CA PRO A 104 4.23 -19.82 14.30
C PRO A 104 4.15 -19.41 12.82
N VAL A 105 3.40 -20.15 12.01
CA VAL A 105 3.24 -19.83 10.58
C VAL A 105 2.50 -18.50 10.35
N VAL A 106 1.63 -18.09 11.29
CA VAL A 106 0.92 -16.80 11.22
C VAL A 106 1.89 -15.66 11.46
N ASN A 107 2.76 -15.80 12.46
CA ASN A 107 3.84 -14.84 12.70
C ASN A 107 4.78 -14.72 11.49
N GLU A 108 5.18 -15.84 10.86
CA GLU A 108 5.97 -15.82 9.62
C GLU A 108 5.25 -15.06 8.51
N PHE A 109 3.94 -15.28 8.36
CA PHE A 109 3.14 -14.59 7.35
C PHE A 109 3.00 -13.09 7.64
N GLN A 110 2.74 -12.69 8.88
CA GLN A 110 2.69 -11.28 9.30
C GLN A 110 4.03 -10.56 9.11
N GLN A 111 5.14 -11.24 9.42
CA GLN A 111 6.48 -10.71 9.15
C GLN A 111 6.69 -10.49 7.65
N SER A 112 6.37 -11.50 6.82
CA SER A 112 6.53 -11.38 5.36
C SER A 112 5.67 -10.27 4.74
N GLN A 113 4.48 -10.00 5.30
CA GLN A 113 3.65 -8.84 4.91
C GLN A 113 4.35 -7.51 5.23
N SER A 114 4.94 -7.42 6.42
CA SER A 114 5.66 -6.23 6.87
C SER A 114 6.90 -5.99 6.00
N ASP A 115 7.62 -7.05 5.64
CA ASP A 115 8.81 -6.99 4.79
C ASP A 115 8.47 -6.50 3.38
N ILE A 116 7.40 -7.01 2.77
CA ILE A 116 6.91 -6.50 1.47
C ILE A 116 6.55 -5.02 1.57
N ASN A 117 5.80 -4.62 2.60
CA ASN A 117 5.41 -3.23 2.75
C ASN A 117 6.65 -2.32 2.91
N TYR A 118 7.65 -2.77 3.67
CA TYR A 118 8.91 -2.05 3.81
C TYR A 118 9.65 -1.91 2.47
N LEU A 119 9.74 -2.98 1.68
CA LEU A 119 10.32 -2.95 0.33
C LEU A 119 9.61 -1.93 -0.56
N LEU A 120 8.28 -1.93 -0.58
CA LEU A 120 7.48 -0.99 -1.36
C LEU A 120 7.71 0.46 -0.90
N GLN A 121 7.74 0.70 0.41
CA GLN A 121 8.00 2.03 0.97
C GLN A 121 9.41 2.53 0.67
N MET A 122 10.42 1.66 0.66
CA MET A 122 11.79 1.99 0.28
C MET A 122 11.85 2.46 -1.17
N VAL A 123 11.21 1.72 -2.08
CA VAL A 123 11.14 2.09 -3.51
C VAL A 123 10.46 3.45 -3.69
N ILE A 124 9.33 3.69 -3.01
CA ILE A 124 8.63 4.98 -3.06
C ILE A 124 9.51 6.11 -2.53
N SER A 125 10.28 5.87 -1.46
CA SER A 125 11.18 6.87 -0.89
C SER A 125 12.27 7.25 -1.89
N VAL A 126 12.89 6.28 -2.56
CA VAL A 126 13.89 6.55 -3.61
C VAL A 126 13.29 7.36 -4.77
N ILE A 127 12.08 7.02 -5.21
CA ILE A 127 11.37 7.77 -6.27
C ILE A 127 11.13 9.21 -5.82
N ARG A 128 10.58 9.40 -4.61
CA ARG A 128 10.30 10.74 -4.05
C ARG A 128 11.58 11.56 -3.96
N ASP A 129 12.64 11.02 -3.37
CA ASP A 129 13.89 11.72 -3.15
C ASP A 129 14.56 12.10 -4.48
N THR A 130 14.54 11.19 -5.47
CA THR A 130 15.03 11.46 -6.83
C THR A 130 14.25 12.57 -7.54
N VAL A 131 12.93 12.59 -7.39
CA VAL A 131 12.07 13.65 -7.95
C VAL A 131 12.38 14.99 -7.28
N SER A 132 12.50 15.01 -5.95
CA SER A 132 12.87 16.21 -5.19
C SER A 132 14.22 16.76 -5.63
N ASP A 133 15.23 15.92 -5.82
CA ASP A 133 16.56 16.33 -6.31
C ASP A 133 16.49 16.95 -7.70
N LYS A 134 15.72 16.36 -8.63
CA LYS A 134 15.60 16.89 -9.99
C LYS A 134 14.91 18.24 -10.04
N ILE A 135 13.83 18.41 -9.27
CA ILE A 135 13.13 19.71 -9.17
C ILE A 135 14.03 20.77 -8.52
N ASN A 136 14.78 20.41 -7.46
CA ASN A 136 15.67 21.34 -6.78
C ASN A 136 16.88 21.73 -7.63
N VAL A 137 17.42 20.81 -8.45
CA VAL A 137 18.50 21.10 -9.40
C VAL A 137 18.03 22.03 -10.52
N GLU A 138 16.80 21.87 -11.01
CA GLU A 138 16.21 22.76 -12.03
C GLU A 138 15.98 24.19 -11.50
N ALA A 139 15.76 24.37 -10.19
CA ALA A 139 15.66 25.69 -9.56
C ALA A 139 17.02 26.37 -9.29
N GLY A 140 18.15 25.67 -9.50
CA GLY A 140 19.47 26.06 -8.98
C GLY A 140 20.55 26.46 -10.00
N THR A 141 20.27 26.53 -11.30
CA THR A 141 21.29 26.88 -12.31
C THR A 141 21.09 28.25 -12.95
N GLU A 142 21.22 29.31 -12.17
CA GLU A 142 21.68 30.64 -12.63
C GLU A 142 22.61 31.25 -11.58
N ALA A 143 23.82 30.72 -11.45
CA ALA A 143 24.93 31.54 -10.99
C ALA A 143 25.57 32.13 -12.26
N PRO A 144 25.49 33.46 -12.50
CA PRO A 144 26.17 34.06 -13.65
C PRO A 144 27.67 33.82 -13.54
N PRO A 145 28.40 33.65 -14.65
CA PRO A 145 29.85 33.53 -14.60
C PRO A 145 30.40 34.76 -13.92
N SER A 146 31.11 34.54 -12.81
CA SER A 146 31.87 35.57 -12.11
C SER A 146 32.77 36.26 -13.12
N THR A 147 32.42 37.51 -13.42
CA THR A 147 33.18 38.40 -14.28
C THR A 147 34.55 38.57 -13.63
N CYS A 148 35.56 37.88 -14.17
CA CYS A 148 36.95 38.22 -13.90
C CYS A 148 37.15 39.64 -14.44
N GLY A 149 37.56 40.54 -13.56
CA GLY A 149 37.89 41.91 -13.93
C GLY A 149 39.15 41.99 -14.80
N ASP A 150 39.19 43.06 -15.58
CA ASP A 150 40.38 43.89 -15.83
C ASP A 150 39.91 45.34 -15.94
#